data_AF-A0A229SL12-F1
#
_entry.id   AF-A0A229SL12-F1
#
_cell.length_a   1.000
_cell.length_b   1.000
_cell.length_c   1.000
_cell.angle_alpha   90.00
_cell.angle_beta   90.00
_cell.angle_gamma   90.00
#
_symmetry.space_group_name_H-M   'P 1'
#
loop_
_entity.id
_entity.type
_entity.pdbx_description
1 polymer ?
#
loop_
_entity_poly.entity_id
_entity_poly.type
_entity_poly.pdbx_seq_one_letter_code
_entity_poly.pdbx_strand_id
1 'polypeptide(L)' 'MSAPEPAVCTRCGRGRSADDDPVTALAWVSTRERGTQQWLCPDCARQHVRDIEGKLPDEYW' A
#
# COMPACT_ATOMS: atom_id res chain seq x y z
N MET A 1 -8.13 -2.82 21.92
CA MET A 1 -7.42 -2.66 20.64
C MET A 1 -8.48 -2.46 19.59
N SER A 2 -8.64 -1.25 19.05
CA SER A 2 -9.64 -0.98 18.01
C SER A 2 -9.37 -1.90 16.82
N ALA A 3 -10.42 -2.52 16.28
CA ALA A 3 -10.29 -3.27 15.03
C ALA A 3 -9.73 -2.31 13.96
N PRO A 4 -8.73 -2.73 13.17
CA PRO A 4 -8.20 -1.87 12.11
C PRO A 4 -9.34 -1.53 11.16
N GLU A 5 -9.54 -0.23 10.89
CA GLU A 5 -10.48 0.21 9.86
C GLU A 5 -10.18 -0.53 8.54
N PRO A 6 -11.21 -0.89 7.77
CA PRO A 6 -11.01 -1.65 6.53
C PRO A 6 -10.14 -0.85 5.56
N ALA A 7 -8.92 -1.31 5.36
CA ALA A 7 -7.99 -0.70 4.41
C ALA A 7 -8.52 -0.90 2.99
N VAL A 8 -8.65 0.21 2.24
CA VAL A 8 -9.07 0.20 0.83
C VAL A 8 -7.90 0.67 -0.02
N CYS A 9 -7.61 -0.06 -1.09
CA CYS A 9 -6.56 0.28 -2.02
C CYS A 9 -6.92 1.57 -2.76
N THR A 10 -6.07 2.59 -2.65
CA THR A 10 -6.28 3.89 -3.31
C THR A 10 -6.14 3.84 -4.83
N ARG A 11 -5.59 2.76 -5.40
CA ARG A 11 -5.40 2.59 -6.85
C ARG A 11 -6.56 1.83 -7.51
N CYS A 12 -6.90 0.66 -7.00
CA CYS A 12 -7.91 -0.21 -7.62
C CYS A 12 -9.23 -0.31 -6.84
N GLY A 13 -9.32 0.28 -5.64
CA GLY A 13 -10.52 0.24 -4.80
C GLY A 13 -10.77 -1.09 -4.09
N ARG A 14 -9.89 -2.10 -4.24
CA ARG A 14 -10.01 -3.36 -3.49
C ARG A 14 -10.02 -3.07 -1.99
N GLY A 15 -10.95 -3.66 -1.25
CA GLY A 15 -10.95 -3.66 0.22
C GLY A 15 -10.19 -4.87 0.76
N ARG A 16 -9.54 -4.69 1.91
CA ARG A 16 -8.96 -5.79 2.69
C ARG A 16 -10.09 -6.57 3.35
N SER A 17 -10.18 -7.87 3.08
CA SER A 17 -11.17 -8.75 3.70
C SER A 17 -10.59 -9.48 4.90
N ALA A 18 -11.43 -9.82 5.89
CA ALA A 18 -11.04 -10.69 6.99
C ALA A 18 -10.84 -12.14 6.54
N ASP A 19 -11.49 -12.53 5.44
CA ASP A 19 -11.37 -13.85 4.80
C ASP A 19 -10.20 -13.94 3.80
N ASP A 20 -9.44 -12.85 3.58
CA ASP A 20 -8.22 -12.94 2.78
C ASP A 20 -7.22 -13.88 3.46
N ASP A 21 -6.48 -14.66 2.66
CA ASP A 21 -5.37 -15.47 3.16
C ASP A 21 -4.43 -14.62 4.06
N PRO A 22 -3.95 -15.15 5.20
CA PRO A 22 -3.15 -14.37 6.15
C PRO A 22 -1.92 -13.69 5.52
N VAL A 23 -1.29 -14.32 4.52
CA VAL A 23 -0.15 -13.74 3.80
C VAL A 23 -0.60 -12.55 2.97
N THR A 24 -1.74 -12.67 2.29
CA THR A 24 -2.35 -11.56 1.54
C THR A 24 -2.72 -10.42 2.47
N ALA A 25 -3.32 -10.72 3.62
CA ALA A 25 -3.66 -9.73 4.61
C ALA A 25 -2.40 -8.98 5.08
N LEU A 26 -1.31 -9.67 5.43
CA LEU A 26 -0.08 -9.04 5.92
C LEU A 26 0.71 -8.28 4.84
N ALA A 27 0.50 -8.59 3.55
CA ALA A 27 1.23 -7.97 2.44
C ALA A 27 0.69 -6.60 1.99
N TRP A 28 -0.34 -6.06 2.65
CA TRP A 28 -0.84 -4.70 2.38
C TRP A 28 0.20 -3.66 2.78
N VAL A 29 0.35 -2.64 1.93
CA VAL A 29 1.35 -1.58 2.12
C VAL A 29 0.65 -0.29 2.51
N SER A 30 1.08 0.33 3.61
CA SER A 30 0.73 1.72 3.91
C SER A 30 1.80 2.66 3.37
N THR A 31 1.35 3.72 2.71
CA THR A 31 2.21 4.82 2.28
C THR A 31 1.69 6.13 2.85
N ARG A 32 2.56 7.14 2.93
CA ARG A 32 2.18 8.50 3.31
C ARG A 32 2.46 9.43 2.15
N GLU A 33 1.41 9.86 1.46
CA GLU A 33 1.51 10.87 0.40
C GLU A 33 0.93 12.19 0.92
N ARG A 34 1.72 13.27 0.84
CA ARG A 34 1.33 14.63 1.27
C ARG A 34 0.74 14.70 2.70
N GLY A 35 1.23 13.84 3.59
CA GLY A 35 0.78 13.75 4.98
C GLY A 35 -0.45 12.86 5.20
N THR A 36 -1.08 12.35 4.14
CA THR A 36 -2.22 11.43 4.24
C THR A 36 -1.75 9.99 4.13
N GLN A 37 -2.20 9.15 5.07
CA GLN A 37 -1.98 7.71 4.98
C GLN A 37 -2.88 7.10 3.91
N GLN A 38 -2.28 6.36 3.01
CA GLN A 38 -2.95 5.63 1.95
C GLN A 38 -2.57 4.16 2.02
N TRP A 39 -3.46 3.31 1.52
CA TRP A 39 -3.25 1.87 1.48
C TRP A 39 -3.17 1.37 0.04
N LEU A 40 -2.30 0.40 -0.20
CA LEU A 40 -2.16 -0.30 -1.46
C LEU A 40 -2.32 -1.80 -1.24
N CYS A 41 -3.09 -2.45 -2.11
CA CYS A 41 -3.16 -3.91 -2.12
C CYS A 41 -1.82 -4.50 -2.61
N PRO A 42 -1.55 -5.77 -2.30
CA PRO A 42 -0.27 -6.40 -2.65
C PRO A 42 0.04 -6.38 -4.16
N ASP A 43 -0.98 -6.43 -5.02
CA ASP A 43 -0.81 -6.40 -6.48
C ASP A 43 -0.41 -5.00 -6.97
N CYS A 44 -1.15 -3.97 -6.59
CA CYS A 44 -0.84 -2.59 -6.95
C CYS A 44 0.50 -2.13 -6.35
N ALA A 45 0.81 -2.55 -5.12
CA ALA A 45 2.10 -2.24 -4.50
C ALA A 45 3.27 -2.82 -5.32
N ARG A 46 3.18 -4.09 -5.75
CA ARG A 46 4.24 -4.72 -6.56
C ARG A 46 4.33 -4.17 -7.98
N GLN A 47 3.19 -3.85 -8.60
CA GLN A 47 3.16 -3.25 -9.93
C GLN A 47 3.82 -1.86 -9.94
N HIS A 48 3.65 -1.07 -8.87
CA HIS A 48 4.12 0.31 -8.78
C HIS A 48 5.32 0.50 -7.84
N VAL A 49 5.98 -0.58 -7.41
CA VAL A 49 7.09 -0.51 -6.43
C VAL A 49 8.28 0.31 -6.95
N ARG A 50 8.40 0.50 -8.26
CA ARG A 50 9.45 1.28 -8.91
C ARG A 50 9.08 2.74 -9.19
N ASP A 51 7.82 3.12 -9.06
CA ASP A 51 7.38 4.51 -9.24
C ASP A 51 8.00 5.44 -8.17
N ILE A 52 8.54 4.86 -7.10
CA ILE A 52 9.20 5.54 -5.98
C ILE A 52 10.66 5.91 -6.31
N GLU A 53 11.32 5.17 -7.21
CA GLU A 53 12.75 5.35 -7.54
C GLU A 53 13.00 6.58 -8.42
N GLY A 54 12.05 6.97 -9.28
CA GLY A 54 12.20 8.11 -10.20
C GLY A 54 12.09 9.50 -9.58
N LYS A 55 12.04 9.62 -8.24
CA LYS A 55 11.90 10.90 -7.53
C LYS A 55 13.11 11.26 -6.65
N LEU A 56 14.09 10.35 -6.50
CA LEU A 56 15.31 10.68 -5.78
C LEU A 56 16.30 11.33 -6.76
N PRO A 57 16.88 12.50 -6.42
CA PRO A 57 17.96 13.06 -7.22
C PRO A 57 19.12 12.08 -7.33
N ASP A 58 19.84 12.08 -8.46
CA ASP A 58 21.03 11.25 -8.69
C ASP A 58 22.07 11.33 -7.56
N GLU A 59 22.11 12.43 -6.81
CA GLU A 59 23.04 12.62 -5.67
C GLU A 59 22.78 11.67 -4.47
N TYR A 60 21.65 10.96 -4.45
CA TYR A 60 21.26 10.02 -3.39
C TYR A 60 21.30 8.54 -3.82
N TRP A 61 21.86 8.24 -5.00
CA TRP A 61 22.20 6.88 -5.42
C TRP A 61 23.65 6.55 -5.05
#